data_AF-A0A7L0KN60-F1
#
_entry.id   AF-A0A7L0KN60-F1
#
_cell.length_a   1.000
_cell.length_b   1.000
_cell.length_c   1.000
_cell.angle_alpha   90.00
_cell.angle_beta   90.00
_cell.angle_gamma   90.00
#
_symmetry.space_group_name_H-M   'P 1'
#
loop_
_entity.id
_entity.type
_entity.pdbx_description
1 polymer ?
#
loop_
_entity_poly.entity_id
_entity_poly.type
_entity_poly.pdbx_seq_one_letter_code
_entity_poly.pdbx_strand_id
1 'polypeptide(L)'
;PLSRLRLFQKFSTFRILVCGGDGSVGWVLSEIDALGLHKQCQLGVLPLGTGNDLARVLGWGSLCDDDTQLLQILEKLERATTKMLDRWSVLTYEAPKQSPPALKEEEDGDS
;
A
#
# COMPACT_ATOMS: atom_id res chain seq x y z
N PRO A 1 -14.72 -14.61 -5.65
CA PRO A 1 -14.39 -14.49 -4.20
C PRO A 1 -15.26 -13.41 -3.55
N LEU A 2 -16.04 -13.76 -2.52
CA LEU A 2 -16.75 -12.78 -1.70
C LEU A 2 -15.69 -11.95 -0.98
N SER A 3 -15.62 -10.65 -1.25
CA SER A 3 -14.67 -9.82 -0.54
C SER A 3 -15.04 -9.74 0.94
N ARG A 4 -14.07 -10.09 1.79
CA ARG A 4 -14.29 -10.26 3.23
C ARG A 4 -14.76 -8.97 3.91
N LEU A 5 -14.53 -7.82 3.27
CA LEU A 5 -14.96 -6.52 3.73
C LEU A 5 -16.42 -6.15 3.38
N ARG A 6 -17.14 -6.93 2.55
CA ARG A 6 -18.53 -6.63 2.16
C ARG A 6 -19.49 -6.52 3.34
N LEU A 7 -19.26 -7.31 4.40
CA LEU A 7 -20.08 -7.26 5.60
C LEU A 7 -20.10 -5.84 6.22
N PHE A 8 -19.00 -5.10 6.06
CA PHE A 8 -18.84 -3.79 6.66
C PHE A 8 -19.52 -2.65 5.91
N GLN A 9 -20.03 -2.88 4.68
CA GLN A 9 -20.80 -1.88 3.92
C GLN A 9 -22.05 -1.37 4.63
N LYS A 10 -22.58 -2.14 5.58
CA LYS A 10 -23.77 -1.77 6.36
C LYS A 10 -23.46 -0.81 7.52
N PHE A 11 -22.20 -0.61 7.88
CA PHE A 11 -21.82 0.25 8.99
C PHE A 11 -21.59 1.68 8.48
N SER A 12 -22.01 2.67 9.26
CA SER A 12 -21.84 4.09 8.93
C SER A 12 -20.36 4.50 8.93
N THR A 13 -19.63 4.07 9.95
CA THR A 13 -18.18 4.27 10.12
C THR A 13 -17.59 3.12 10.91
N PHE A 14 -16.39 2.66 10.57
CA PHE A 14 -15.69 1.62 11.29
C PHE A 14 -14.18 1.78 11.20
N ARG A 15 -13.47 1.25 12.21
CA ARG A 15 -12.00 1.20 12.23
C ARG A 15 -11.54 -0.21 11.95
N ILE A 16 -10.47 -0.33 11.17
CA ILE A 16 -9.76 -1.59 10.97
C ILE A 16 -8.31 -1.44 11.42
N LEU A 17 -7.78 -2.49 12.02
CA LEU A 17 -6.37 -2.62 12.34
C LEU A 17 -5.77 -3.66 11.41
N VAL A 18 -4.79 -3.27 10.60
CA VAL A 18 -4.07 -4.20 9.73
C VAL A 18 -2.79 -4.64 10.44
N CYS A 19 -2.71 -5.92 10.77
CA CYS A 19 -1.54 -6.53 11.38
C CYS A 19 -0.62 -7.10 10.29
N GLY A 20 0.49 -6.41 10.01
CA GLY A 20 1.40 -6.79 8.94
C GLY A 20 2.32 -5.65 8.51
N GLY A 21 2.79 -5.70 7.27
CA GLY A 21 3.58 -4.64 6.64
C GLY A 21 2.85 -3.93 5.50
N ASP A 22 3.58 -3.12 4.73
CA ASP A 22 3.05 -2.26 3.66
C ASP A 22 2.27 -3.04 2.59
N GLY A 23 2.71 -4.25 2.24
CA GLY A 23 2.00 -5.12 1.29
C GLY A 23 0.61 -5.53 1.77
N SER A 24 0.47 -5.90 3.04
CA SER A 24 -0.82 -6.25 3.65
C SER A 24 -1.74 -5.03 3.72
N VAL A 25 -1.19 -3.87 4.10
CA VAL A 25 -1.93 -2.60 4.11
C VAL A 25 -2.42 -2.24 2.72
N GLY A 26 -1.56 -2.37 1.70
CA GLY A 26 -1.90 -2.11 0.30
C GLY A 26 -3.00 -3.02 -0.24
N TRP A 27 -2.99 -4.30 0.11
CA TRP A 27 -4.05 -5.25 -0.24
C TRP A 27 -5.40 -4.83 0.38
N VAL A 28 -5.42 -4.51 1.68
CA VAL A 28 -6.63 -4.05 2.37
C VAL A 28 -7.16 -2.75 1.78
N LEU A 29 -6.30 -1.77 1.51
CA LEU A 29 -6.68 -0.51 0.86
C LEU A 29 -7.29 -0.73 -0.52
N SER A 30 -6.74 -1.67 -1.30
CA SER A 30 -7.27 -1.99 -2.62
C SER A 30 -8.67 -2.61 -2.55
N GLU A 31 -8.95 -3.40 -1.51
CA GLU A 31 -10.29 -3.95 -1.26
C GLU A 31 -11.27 -2.86 -0.79
N ILE A 32 -10.83 -1.92 0.04
CA ILE A 32 -11.62 -0.75 0.45
C ILE A 32 -12.03 0.08 -0.77
N ASP A 33 -11.08 0.33 -1.68
CA ASP A 33 -11.31 1.10 -2.91
C ASP A 33 -12.30 0.37 -3.84
N ALA A 34 -12.12 -0.94 -4.05
CA ALA A 34 -13.01 -1.76 -4.87
C ALA A 34 -14.45 -1.78 -4.34
N LEU A 35 -14.64 -1.61 -3.03
CA LEU A 35 -15.94 -1.58 -2.37
C LEU A 35 -16.48 -0.16 -2.13
N GLY A 36 -15.73 0.89 -2.48
CA GLY A 36 -16.13 2.29 -2.29
C GLY A 36 -16.20 2.72 -0.81
N LEU A 37 -15.48 2.04 0.08
CA LEU A 37 -15.59 2.20 1.54
C LEU A 37 -14.73 3.33 2.13
N HIS A 38 -14.00 4.08 1.30
CA HIS A 38 -13.00 5.07 1.72
C HIS A 38 -13.53 6.20 2.62
N LYS A 39 -14.84 6.51 2.58
CA LYS A 39 -15.47 7.51 3.48
C LYS A 39 -15.87 6.94 4.84
N GLN A 40 -16.07 5.63 4.93
CA GLN A 40 -16.59 4.94 6.12
C GLN A 40 -15.46 4.26 6.91
N CYS A 41 -14.43 3.78 6.20
CA CYS A 41 -13.35 3.00 6.76
C CYS A 41 -12.19 3.88 7.22
N GLN A 42 -11.73 3.66 8.45
CA GLN A 42 -10.55 4.28 9.02
C GLN A 42 -9.52 3.18 9.31
N LEU A 43 -8.30 3.34 8.82
CA LEU A 43 -7.27 2.30 8.86
C LEU A 43 -6.16 2.66 9.85
N GLY A 44 -5.85 1.72 10.75
CA GLY A 44 -4.63 1.72 11.56
C GLY A 44 -3.71 0.57 11.16
N VAL A 45 -2.43 0.67 11.52
CA VAL A 45 -1.41 -0.35 11.21
C VAL A 45 -0.78 -0.84 12.50
N LEU A 46 -0.77 -2.16 12.69
CA LEU A 46 0.08 -2.84 13.67
C LEU A 46 1.31 -3.37 12.91
N PRO A 47 2.50 -2.76 13.08
CA PRO A 47 3.67 -3.04 12.26
C PRO A 47 4.30 -4.39 12.66
N LEU A 48 3.92 -5.45 11.97
CA LEU A 48 4.46 -6.81 12.14
C LEU A 48 5.25 -7.29 10.92
N GLY A 49 5.31 -6.48 9.86
CA GLY A 49 6.01 -6.82 8.63
C GLY A 49 7.48 -6.40 8.63
N THR A 50 8.18 -6.74 7.54
CA THR A 50 9.55 -6.30 7.28
C THR A 50 9.61 -4.88 6.71
N GLY A 51 8.63 -4.50 5.88
CA GLY A 51 8.38 -3.14 5.43
C GLY A 51 7.19 -2.54 6.19
N ASN A 52 7.44 -1.52 7.01
CA ASN A 52 6.44 -0.84 7.85
C ASN A 52 6.48 0.68 7.63
N ASP A 53 6.77 1.11 6.40
CA ASP A 53 6.99 2.52 6.10
C ASP A 53 5.71 3.33 6.26
N LEU A 54 4.56 2.78 5.87
CA LEU A 54 3.25 3.39 6.14
C LEU A 54 2.98 3.50 7.64
N ALA A 55 3.36 2.49 8.45
CA ALA A 55 3.19 2.57 9.89
C ALA A 55 4.03 3.70 10.49
N ARG A 56 5.27 3.89 10.02
CA ARG A 56 6.15 4.99 10.46
C ARG A 56 5.61 6.35 10.05
N VAL A 57 5.22 6.51 8.79
CA VAL A 57 4.70 7.77 8.22
C VAL A 57 3.38 8.18 8.88
N LEU A 58 2.48 7.23 9.12
CA LEU A 58 1.20 7.49 9.78
C LEU A 58 1.34 7.63 11.31
N GLY A 59 2.54 7.40 11.84
CA GLY A 59 2.85 7.58 13.26
C GLY A 59 2.42 6.41 14.15
N TRP A 60 2.20 5.21 13.60
CA TRP A 60 1.90 3.98 14.34
C TRP A 60 3.16 3.33 14.94
N GLY A 61 4.33 3.57 14.36
CA GLY A 61 5.62 3.05 14.85
C GLY A 61 6.36 2.20 13.82
N SER A 62 7.48 1.60 14.22
CA SER A 62 8.39 0.89 13.32
C SER A 62 8.24 -0.63 13.32
N LEU A 63 8.15 -1.25 14.48
CA LEU A 63 7.97 -2.69 14.66
C LEU A 63 7.31 -2.89 16.02
N CYS A 64 6.33 -3.80 16.08
CA CYS A 64 5.73 -4.26 17.31
C CYS A 64 6.33 -5.63 17.64
N ASP A 65 7.22 -5.68 18.63
CA ASP A 65 7.97 -6.88 19.04
C ASP A 65 7.65 -7.36 20.46
N ASP A 66 6.76 -6.67 21.17
CA ASP A 66 6.32 -7.01 22.53
C ASP A 66 4.79 -6.91 22.69
N ASP A 67 4.22 -7.82 23.47
CA ASP A 67 2.78 -7.93 23.71
C ASP A 67 2.22 -6.70 24.43
N THR A 68 3.03 -5.99 25.22
CA THR A 68 2.59 -4.75 25.88
C THR A 68 2.36 -3.61 24.88
N GLN A 69 3.04 -3.63 23.73
CA GLN A 69 2.86 -2.63 22.67
C GLN A 69 1.54 -2.82 21.92
N LEU A 70 1.03 -4.06 21.84
CA LEU A 70 -0.27 -4.34 21.22
C LEU A 70 -1.39 -3.57 21.94
N LEU A 71 -1.44 -3.65 23.27
CA LEU A 71 -2.45 -2.94 24.06
C LEU A 71 -2.34 -1.42 23.86
N GLN A 72 -1.13 -0.88 23.87
CA GLN A 72 -0.90 0.55 23.63
C GLN A 72 -1.36 0.99 22.23
N ILE A 73 -1.12 0.16 21.20
CA ILE A 73 -1.57 0.43 19.84
C ILE A 73 -3.09 0.35 19.73
N LEU A 74 -3.75 -0.57 20.43
CA LEU A 74 -5.21 -0.65 20.47
C LEU A 74 -5.83 0.58 21.15
N GLU A 75 -5.30 1.00 22.30
CA GLU A 75 -5.73 2.25 22.96
C GLU A 75 -5.49 3.48 22.08
N LYS A 76 -4.35 3.51 21.40
CA LYS A 76 -4.03 4.57 20.43
C LYS A 76 -4.98 4.52 19.24
N LEU A 77 -5.34 3.34 18.75
CA LEU A 77 -6.30 3.17 17.65
C LEU A 77 -7.69 3.65 18.02
N GLU A 78 -8.12 3.42 19.26
CA GLU A 78 -9.41 3.91 19.75
C GLU A 78 -9.46 5.45 19.75
N ARG A 79 -8.38 6.10 20.16
CA ARG A 79 -8.30 7.57 20.34
C ARG A 79 -7.75 8.33 19.14
N ALA A 80 -7.17 7.64 18.15
CA ALA A 80 -6.48 8.28 17.04
C ALA A 80 -7.41 9.16 16.20
N THR A 81 -6.88 10.28 15.72
CA THR A 81 -7.55 11.10 14.71
C THR A 81 -7.30 10.53 13.32
N THR A 82 -8.26 10.69 12.42
CA THR A 82 -8.09 10.31 11.01
C THR A 82 -7.22 11.32 10.27
N LYS A 83 -6.41 10.81 9.35
CA LYS A 83 -5.70 11.61 8.35
C LYS A 83 -6.05 11.09 6.97
N MET A 84 -6.15 11.98 6.00
CA MET A 84 -6.33 11.60 4.60
C MET A 84 -5.01 11.01 4.07
N LEU A 85 -5.11 9.93 3.32
CA LEU A 85 -3.99 9.28 2.65
C LEU A 85 -4.25 9.34 1.14
N ASP A 86 -3.35 9.99 0.42
CA ASP A 86 -3.43 10.03 -1.04
C ASP A 86 -2.99 8.68 -1.62
N ARG A 87 -3.77 8.17 -2.58
CA ARG A 87 -3.51 6.91 -3.27
C ARG A 87 -3.29 7.20 -4.75
N TRP A 88 -2.15 6.79 -5.28
CA TRP A 88 -1.80 7.00 -6.69
C TRP A 88 -1.90 5.68 -7.47
N SER A 89 -2.50 5.75 -8.65
CA SER A 89 -2.48 4.66 -9.62
C SER A 89 -1.53 5.02 -10.75
N VAL A 90 -0.46 4.25 -10.90
CA VAL A 90 0.60 4.49 -11.89
C VAL A 90 0.50 3.42 -12.97
N LEU A 91 0.30 3.85 -14.23
CA LEU A 91 0.32 2.99 -15.40
C LEU A 91 1.63 3.23 -16.16
N THR A 92 2.36 2.16 -16.44
CA THR A 92 3.63 2.21 -17.18
C THR A 92 3.51 1.46 -18.49
N TYR A 93 4.22 1.92 -19.52
CA TYR A 93 4.28 1.28 -20.83
C TYR A 93 5.75 1.03 -21.18
N GLU A 94 6.06 -0.17 -21.66
CA GLU A 94 7.38 -0.45 -22.21
C GLU A 94 7.41 -0.03 -23.69
N ALA A 95 8.38 0.81 -24.04
CA ALA A 95 8.64 1.12 -25.44
C ALA A 95 9.24 -0.12 -26.14
N PRO A 96 8.91 -0.38 -27.42
CA PRO A 96 9.55 -1.45 -28.18
C PRO A 96 11.07 -1.24 -28.19
N LYS A 97 11.84 -2.28 -27.86
CA LYS A 97 13.31 -2.24 -27.96
C LYS A 97 13.68 -1.99 -29.43
N GLN A 98 14.29 -0.84 -29.73
CA GLN A 98 14.92 -0.61 -31.02
C GLN A 98 16.08 -1.60 -31.16
N SER A 99 16.07 -2.45 -32.19
CA SER A 99 17.23 -3.28 -32.53
C SER A 99 18.42 -2.37 -32.87
N PRO A 100 19.66 -2.75 -32.53
CA PRO A 100 20.83 -1.93 -32.83
C PRO A 100 20.89 -1.62 -34.33
N PRO A 101 21.34 -0.41 -34.74
CA PRO A 101 21.53 -0.12 -36.15
C PRO A 101 22.59 -1.08 -36.70
N ALA A 102 22.29 -1.71 -37.83
CA ALA A 102 23.26 -2.54 -38.56
C ALA A 102 24.48 -1.67 -38.87
N LEU A 103 25.66 -2.13 -38.45
CA LEU A 103 26.93 -1.53 -38.81
C LEU A 103 27.01 -1.50 -40.35
N LYS A 104 27.07 -0.30 -40.94
CA LYS A 104 27.45 -0.16 -42.34
C LYS A 104 28.96 -0.37 -42.40
N GLU A 105 29.39 -1.43 -43.07
CA GLU A 105 30.79 -1.60 -43.49
C GLU A 105 31.13 -0.41 -44.40
N GLU A 106 32.13 0.39 -44.01
CA GLU A 106 32.71 1.40 -44.88
C GLU A 106 33.46 0.66 -46.00
N GLU A 107 33.07 0.87 -47.26
CA GLU A 107 33.89 0.51 -48.42
C GLU A 107 35.18 1.33 -48.36
N ASP A 108 36.27 0.63 -48.09
CA ASP A 108 37.64 1.11 -48.18
C ASP A 108 37.91 1.53 -49.63
N GLY A 109 37.79 2.82 -49.90
CA GLY A 109 38.21 3.44 -51.15
C GLY A 109 39.70 3.72 -51.08
N ASP A 110 40.52 2.84 -51.66
CA ASP A 110 41.89 3.18 -52.04
C ASP A 110 42.07 3.17 -53.56
N SER A 111 42.48 4.36 -54.02
CA SER A 111 43.24 4.80 -55.20
C SER A 111 43.68 3.77 -56.25
#